data_AF-A0A183N8X6-F1
#
_entry.id   AF-A0A183N8X6-F1
#
_cell.length_a   1.000
_cell.length_b   1.000
_cell.length_c   1.000
_cell.angle_alpha   90.00
_cell.angle_beta   90.00
_cell.angle_gamma   90.00
#
_symmetry.space_group_name_H-M   'P 1'
#
loop_
_entity.id
_entity.type
_entity.pdbx_description
1 polymer ?
#
loop_
_entity_poly.entity_id
_entity_poly.type
_entity_poly.pdbx_seq_one_letter_code
_entity_poly.pdbx_strand_id
1 'polypeptide(L)'
;MKNVKTRRGADIASDHHPIGAMMKLKLKKHWTTGGTALQRFNKAFLRDTNKLNEFKIILNKRFQALQDLLKEEETTMEDNCKGIIEALTSTCQEIPGRNKHYHKEWISVETLDKIQARKNKKTAISNSQITTQKIKPQAEYTEANEQVEKSIKADNQKYIMTTRVTTAFASIGFNIHKGKTKILNYDMENTNSITLDDETL
;
A
#
# COMPACT_ATOMS: atom_id res chain seq x y z
N MET A 1 51.85 31.28 -72.15
CA MET A 1 50.73 30.38 -71.78
C MET A 1 51.24 29.35 -70.76
N LYS A 2 50.68 29.34 -69.54
CA LYS A 2 50.95 28.30 -68.52
C LYS A 2 49.61 27.81 -67.96
N ASN A 3 49.47 26.49 -67.90
CA ASN A 3 48.26 25.74 -67.62
C ASN A 3 47.71 25.96 -66.20
N VAL A 4 46.41 26.26 -66.11
CA VAL A 4 45.61 26.24 -64.88
C VAL A 4 45.15 24.81 -64.63
N LYS A 5 45.50 24.25 -63.46
CA LYS A 5 45.04 22.93 -63.00
C LYS A 5 43.94 23.15 -61.94
N THR A 6 42.69 22.93 -62.31
CA THR A 6 41.54 22.89 -61.40
C THR A 6 41.55 21.55 -60.66
N ARG A 7 41.77 21.58 -59.34
CA ARG A 7 41.68 20.37 -58.49
C ARG A 7 40.22 20.11 -58.11
N ARG A 8 39.79 18.87 -58.36
CA ARG A 8 38.43 18.33 -58.22
C ARG A 8 38.10 18.00 -56.76
N GLY A 9 36.86 18.34 -56.37
CA GLY A 9 36.01 17.62 -55.41
C GLY A 9 36.60 17.24 -54.05
N ALA A 10 36.33 18.04 -53.02
CA ALA A 10 36.29 17.55 -51.65
C ALA A 10 34.99 16.75 -51.49
N ASP A 11 35.13 15.44 -51.33
CA ASP A 11 34.05 14.53 -50.98
C ASP A 11 33.65 14.80 -49.51
N ILE A 12 32.48 15.40 -49.30
CA ILE A 12 31.89 15.57 -47.96
C ILE A 12 31.02 14.34 -47.71
N ALA A 13 31.65 13.18 -47.58
CA ALA A 13 31.11 12.12 -46.75
C ALA A 13 31.27 12.63 -45.31
N SER A 14 30.26 13.40 -44.86
CA SER A 14 30.22 13.89 -43.49
C SER A 14 30.11 12.68 -42.57
N ASP A 15 31.22 12.33 -41.93
CA ASP A 15 31.28 11.47 -40.75
C ASP A 15 30.50 12.15 -39.61
N HIS A 16 29.18 12.21 -39.74
CA HIS A 16 28.29 12.48 -38.63
C HIS A 16 28.20 11.21 -37.80
N HIS A 17 29.25 10.96 -37.02
CA HIS A 17 29.10 10.12 -35.83
C HIS A 17 28.13 10.84 -34.90
N PRO A 18 26.98 10.24 -34.55
CA PRO A 18 26.15 10.78 -33.48
C PRO A 18 27.00 10.79 -32.21
N ILE A 19 27.37 11.98 -31.74
CA ILE A 19 28.04 12.13 -30.45
C ILE A 19 26.99 11.87 -29.38
N GLY A 20 26.92 10.63 -28.91
CA GLY A 20 26.13 10.25 -27.75
C GLY A 20 26.73 10.88 -26.50
N ALA A 21 26.16 11.99 -26.03
CA ALA A 21 26.54 12.58 -24.76
C ALA A 21 25.91 11.77 -23.61
N MET A 22 26.74 11.12 -22.80
CA MET A 22 26.30 10.39 -21.61
C MET A 22 26.21 11.34 -20.41
N MET A 23 25.03 11.87 -20.12
CA MET A 23 24.79 12.70 -18.94
C MET A 23 24.69 11.85 -17.67
N LYS A 24 25.57 12.10 -16.69
CA LYS A 24 25.45 11.55 -15.33
C LYS A 24 24.71 12.54 -14.45
N LEU A 25 23.43 12.27 -14.18
CA LEU A 25 22.64 13.07 -13.23
C LEU A 25 22.84 12.56 -11.79
N LYS A 26 23.18 13.44 -10.86
CA LYS A 26 23.22 13.14 -9.41
C LYS A 26 22.00 13.76 -8.75
N LEU A 27 21.01 12.95 -8.40
CA LEU A 27 19.81 13.40 -7.69
C LEU A 27 20.12 13.55 -6.19
N LYS A 28 20.01 14.77 -5.65
CA LYS A 28 20.07 15.02 -4.21
C LYS A 28 18.66 14.92 -3.64
N LYS A 29 18.43 13.95 -2.76
CA LYS A 29 17.13 13.77 -2.10
C LYS A 29 16.90 14.92 -1.11
N HIS A 30 15.99 15.82 -1.44
CA HIS A 30 15.38 16.71 -0.46
C HIS A 30 14.14 16.01 0.10
N TRP A 31 14.04 15.95 1.42
CA TRP A 31 12.80 15.48 2.04
C TRP A 31 11.89 16.68 2.20
N THR A 32 10.83 16.76 1.39
CA THR A 32 9.79 17.77 1.56
C THR A 32 8.89 17.31 2.70
N THR A 33 9.03 17.92 3.87
CA THR A 33 8.11 17.73 5.01
C THR A 33 6.78 18.38 4.65
N GLY A 34 5.89 17.64 3.97
CA GLY A 34 4.58 18.17 3.60
C GLY A 34 3.69 17.17 2.86
N GLY A 35 2.72 16.59 3.58
CA GLY A 35 1.33 16.50 3.13
C GLY A 35 0.90 15.65 1.94
N THR A 36 1.77 15.01 1.14
CA THR A 36 1.29 14.13 0.07
C THR A 36 1.08 12.72 0.59
N ALA A 37 -0.18 12.31 0.81
CA ALA A 37 -0.52 10.93 1.12
C ALA A 37 0.09 10.02 0.05
N LEU A 38 1.09 9.21 0.41
CA LEU A 38 1.81 8.35 -0.52
C LEU A 38 0.79 7.44 -1.23
N GLN A 39 0.55 7.70 -2.51
CA GLN A 39 -0.47 7.03 -3.29
C GLN A 39 -0.02 5.59 -3.55
N ARG A 40 -0.49 4.64 -2.73
CA ARG A 40 -0.12 3.22 -2.86
C ARG A 40 -0.95 2.59 -3.97
N PHE A 41 -0.26 2.05 -4.97
CA PHE A 41 -0.87 1.25 -6.04
C PHE A 41 -0.86 -0.23 -5.69
N ASN A 42 -1.74 -1.02 -6.32
CA ASN A 42 -1.84 -2.45 -6.06
C ASN A 42 -0.63 -3.21 -6.64
N LYS A 43 0.26 -3.72 -5.78
CA LYS A 43 1.45 -4.49 -6.22
C LYS A 43 1.12 -5.87 -6.79
N ALA A 44 0.00 -6.48 -6.37
CA ALA A 44 -0.40 -7.80 -6.88
C ALA A 44 -0.64 -7.78 -8.39
N PHE A 45 -0.99 -6.61 -8.96
CA PHE A 45 -1.14 -6.39 -10.39
C PHE A 45 0.11 -6.78 -11.19
N LEU A 46 1.31 -6.53 -10.64
CA LEU A 46 2.58 -6.83 -11.33
C LEU A 46 2.94 -8.32 -11.37
N ARG A 47 2.15 -9.19 -10.71
CA ARG A 47 2.36 -10.65 -10.75
C ARG A 47 1.71 -11.29 -11.97
N ASP A 48 0.77 -10.61 -12.61
CA ASP A 48 0.10 -11.08 -13.81
C ASP A 48 0.86 -10.59 -15.05
N THR A 49 1.48 -11.51 -15.78
CA THR A 49 2.32 -11.22 -16.94
C THR A 49 1.55 -10.50 -18.06
N ASN A 50 0.28 -10.86 -18.28
CA ASN A 50 -0.53 -10.26 -19.33
C ASN A 50 -0.83 -8.79 -19.01
N LYS A 51 -1.26 -8.54 -17.77
CA LYS A 51 -1.52 -7.19 -17.25
C LYS A 51 -0.27 -6.31 -17.20
N LEU A 52 0.87 -6.89 -16.88
CA LEU A 52 2.15 -6.18 -16.89
C LEU A 52 2.57 -5.77 -18.31
N ASN A 53 2.30 -6.61 -19.32
CA ASN A 53 2.55 -6.27 -20.71
C ASN A 53 1.62 -5.17 -21.21
N GLU A 54 0.33 -5.22 -20.85
CA GLU A 54 -0.63 -4.15 -21.10
C GLU A 54 -0.16 -2.82 -20.50
N PHE A 55 0.32 -2.84 -19.26
CA PHE A 55 0.91 -1.67 -18.60
C PHE A 55 2.10 -1.10 -19.37
N LYS A 56 3.02 -1.95 -19.82
CA LYS A 56 4.17 -1.50 -20.63
C LYS A 56 3.73 -0.84 -21.94
N ILE A 57 2.73 -1.39 -22.62
CA ILE A 57 2.24 -0.86 -23.90
C ILE A 57 1.63 0.53 -23.70
N ILE A 58 0.75 0.70 -22.71
CA ILE A 58 0.08 1.97 -22.43
C ILE A 58 1.10 3.02 -21.97
N LEU A 59 2.04 2.62 -21.10
CA LEU A 59 3.10 3.49 -20.64
C LEU A 59 3.96 3.99 -21.81
N ASN A 60 4.37 3.09 -22.70
CA ASN A 60 5.16 3.44 -23.88
C ASN A 60 4.40 4.39 -24.82
N LYS A 61 3.11 4.14 -25.07
CA LYS A 61 2.28 5.06 -25.88
C LYS A 61 2.23 6.47 -25.30
N ARG A 62 2.08 6.60 -23.97
CA ARG A 62 2.08 7.89 -23.28
C ARG A 62 3.44 8.58 -23.31
N PHE A 63 4.52 7.82 -23.17
CA PHE A 63 5.86 8.37 -23.32
C PHE A 63 6.14 8.87 -24.72
N GLN A 64 5.64 8.18 -25.76
CA GLN A 64 5.77 8.69 -27.13
C GLN A 64 5.00 9.99 -27.31
N ALA A 65 3.75 10.06 -26.87
CA ALA A 65 2.97 11.30 -26.92
C ALA A 65 3.65 12.45 -26.15
N LEU A 66 4.25 12.15 -25.00
CA LEU A 66 5.03 13.13 -24.24
C LEU A 66 6.28 13.57 -25.02
N GLN A 67 7.03 12.65 -25.61
CA GLN A 67 8.22 12.95 -26.40
C GLN A 67 7.90 13.80 -27.64
N ASP A 68 6.76 13.57 -28.28
CA ASP A 68 6.33 14.36 -29.42
C ASP A 68 5.92 15.78 -29.00
N LEU A 69 5.23 15.93 -27.87
CA LEU A 69 4.92 17.23 -27.27
C LEU A 69 6.20 18.02 -26.93
N LEU A 70 7.21 17.34 -26.38
CA LEU A 70 8.50 17.94 -26.03
C LEU A 70 9.34 18.39 -27.24
N LYS A 71 9.05 17.90 -28.45
CA LYS A 71 9.72 18.35 -29.68
C LYS A 71 9.07 19.61 -30.26
N GLU A 72 7.80 19.85 -29.95
CA GLU A 72 7.03 20.99 -30.46
C GLU A 72 7.11 22.24 -29.57
N GLU A 73 7.36 22.07 -28.27
CA GLU A 73 7.34 23.16 -27.28
C GLU A 73 8.69 23.29 -26.56
N GLU A 74 9.19 24.53 -26.41
CA GLU A 74 10.44 24.83 -25.68
C GLU A 74 10.16 24.76 -24.16
N THR A 75 9.93 23.55 -23.66
CA THR A 75 9.53 23.28 -22.28
C THR A 75 10.74 23.28 -21.35
N THR A 76 10.53 23.76 -20.12
CA THR A 76 11.62 23.78 -19.14
C THR A 76 11.94 22.35 -18.67
N MET A 77 13.17 22.13 -18.19
CA MET A 77 13.57 20.82 -17.63
C MET A 77 12.69 20.36 -16.47
N GLU A 78 12.07 21.30 -15.75
CA GLU A 78 11.12 21.03 -14.66
C GLU A 78 9.77 20.53 -15.20
N ASP A 79 9.26 21.16 -16.26
CA ASP A 79 8.02 20.74 -16.95
C ASP A 79 8.17 19.33 -17.53
N ASN A 80 9.37 18.99 -18.03
CA ASN A 80 9.67 17.67 -18.56
C ASN A 80 9.62 16.61 -17.45
N CYS A 81 10.24 16.89 -16.30
CA CYS A 81 10.16 16.02 -15.14
C CYS A 81 8.72 15.86 -14.63
N LYS A 82 7.94 16.93 -14.63
CA LYS A 82 6.53 16.91 -14.24
C LYS A 82 5.71 16.03 -15.19
N GLY A 83 5.86 16.19 -16.50
CA GLY A 83 5.16 15.38 -17.51
C GLY A 83 5.46 13.89 -17.39
N ILE A 84 6.71 13.52 -17.09
CA ILE A 84 7.09 12.11 -16.84
C ILE A 84 6.38 11.56 -15.60
N ILE A 85 6.36 12.32 -14.51
CA ILE A 85 5.70 11.93 -13.26
C ILE A 85 4.18 11.78 -13.49
N GLU A 86 3.56 12.68 -14.24
CA GLU A 86 2.13 12.63 -14.56
C GLU A 86 1.78 11.43 -15.46
N ALA A 87 2.56 11.17 -16.51
CA ALA A 87 2.37 10.01 -17.38
C ALA A 87 2.48 8.69 -16.61
N LEU A 88 3.47 8.57 -15.73
CA LEU A 88 3.64 7.40 -14.88
C LEU A 88 2.49 7.27 -13.88
N THR A 89 2.09 8.36 -13.23
CA THR A 89 1.03 8.38 -12.22
C THR A 89 -0.32 8.02 -12.83
N SER A 90 -0.65 8.60 -14.00
CA SER A 90 -1.87 8.31 -14.74
C SER A 90 -1.94 6.84 -15.16
N THR A 91 -0.83 6.27 -15.63
CA THR A 91 -0.77 4.84 -16.02
C THR A 91 -0.92 3.91 -14.81
N CYS A 92 -0.33 4.28 -13.68
CA CYS A 92 -0.54 3.55 -12.42
C CYS A 92 -1.98 3.67 -11.90
N GLN A 93 -2.69 4.75 -12.19
CA GLN A 93 -4.09 4.91 -11.79
C GLN A 93 -5.05 4.09 -12.65
N GLU A 94 -4.79 3.98 -13.95
CA GLU A 94 -5.67 3.30 -14.90
C GLU A 94 -5.61 1.78 -14.79
N ILE A 95 -4.42 1.20 -14.65
CA ILE A 95 -4.25 -0.25 -14.82
C ILE A 95 -4.06 -0.98 -13.48
N PRO A 96 -3.01 -0.71 -12.67
CA PRO A 96 -2.94 -1.29 -11.32
C PRO A 96 -3.99 -0.72 -10.37
N GLY A 97 -4.47 0.50 -10.62
CA GLY A 97 -5.45 1.17 -9.78
C GLY A 97 -4.89 1.55 -8.41
N ARG A 98 -5.60 2.47 -7.73
CA ARG A 98 -5.29 2.78 -6.32
C ARG A 98 -5.53 1.52 -5.49
N ASN A 99 -4.62 1.22 -4.57
CA ASN A 99 -4.81 0.14 -3.63
C ASN A 99 -6.06 0.43 -2.81
N LYS A 100 -7.07 -0.45 -2.89
CA LYS A 100 -8.25 -0.36 -2.04
C LYS A 100 -7.78 -0.62 -0.62
N HIS A 101 -7.67 0.44 0.17
CA HIS A 101 -7.62 0.32 1.61
C HIS A 101 -8.96 -0.28 2.03
N TYR A 102 -9.04 -1.61 2.05
CA TYR A 102 -10.08 -2.27 2.80
C TYR A 102 -9.90 -1.79 4.23
N HIS A 103 -10.83 -0.96 4.68
CA HIS A 103 -10.99 -0.71 6.10
C HIS A 103 -11.31 -2.09 6.68
N LYS A 104 -10.29 -2.78 7.20
CA LYS A 104 -10.54 -4.03 7.88
C LYS A 104 -11.17 -3.61 9.20
N GLU A 105 -12.47 -3.80 9.32
CA GLU A 105 -13.27 -3.68 10.56
C GLU A 105 -12.87 -4.76 11.59
N TRP A 106 -11.60 -5.18 11.59
CA TRP A 106 -11.12 -6.21 12.50
C TRP A 106 -10.89 -5.63 13.89
N ILE A 107 -10.54 -4.35 13.98
CA ILE A 107 -10.40 -3.64 15.25
C ILE A 107 -11.79 -3.27 15.74
N SER A 108 -12.15 -3.77 16.92
CA SER A 108 -13.39 -3.45 17.59
C SER A 108 -13.42 -2.01 18.09
N VAL A 109 -14.62 -1.46 18.27
CA VAL A 109 -14.82 -0.13 18.88
C VAL A 109 -14.20 -0.08 20.28
N GLU A 110 -14.33 -1.15 21.06
CA GLU A 110 -13.74 -1.26 22.39
C GLU A 110 -12.20 -1.13 22.37
N THR A 111 -11.53 -1.74 21.38
CA THR A 111 -10.08 -1.59 21.20
C THR A 111 -9.69 -0.16 20.81
N LEU A 112 -10.52 0.52 20.01
CA LEU A 112 -10.28 1.93 19.66
C LEU A 112 -10.38 2.85 20.88
N ASP A 113 -11.35 2.62 21.76
CA ASP A 113 -11.52 3.37 23.02
C ASP A 113 -10.30 3.17 23.93
N LYS A 114 -9.79 1.94 24.05
CA LYS A 114 -8.57 1.63 24.82
C LYS A 114 -7.34 2.33 24.25
N ILE A 115 -7.20 2.40 22.92
CA ILE A 115 -6.10 3.13 22.26
C ILE A 115 -6.17 4.62 22.60
N GLN A 116 -7.38 5.19 22.62
CA GLN A 116 -7.57 6.59 22.97
C GLN A 116 -7.26 6.85 24.44
N ALA A 117 -7.72 5.98 25.35
CA ALA A 117 -7.39 6.05 26.77
C ALA A 117 -5.87 6.00 27.02
N ARG A 118 -5.15 5.10 26.34
CA ARG A 118 -3.68 5.03 26.40
C ARG A 118 -3.03 6.31 25.89
N LYS A 119 -3.53 6.91 24.80
CA LYS A 119 -3.02 8.20 24.28
C LYS A 119 -3.15 9.32 25.31
N ASN A 120 -4.30 9.43 25.97
CA ASN A 120 -4.53 10.44 27.00
C ASN A 120 -3.55 10.28 28.17
N LYS A 121 -3.29 9.05 28.62
CA LYS A 121 -2.28 8.75 29.66
C LYS A 121 -0.87 9.13 29.22
N LYS A 122 -0.51 8.91 27.95
CA LYS A 122 0.78 9.35 27.39
C LYS A 122 0.94 10.87 27.41
N THR A 123 -0.13 11.60 27.08
CA THR A 123 -0.16 13.06 27.17
C THR A 123 0.02 13.55 28.61
N ALA A 124 -0.63 12.89 29.59
CA ALA A 124 -0.46 13.21 31.00
C ALA A 124 0.99 13.06 31.49
N ILE A 125 1.69 12.00 31.05
CA ILE A 125 3.12 11.82 31.35
C ILE A 125 3.95 12.95 30.75
N SER A 126 3.70 13.32 29.49
CA SER A 126 4.44 14.37 28.80
C SER A 126 4.31 15.75 29.47
N ASN A 127 3.16 16.02 30.09
CA ASN A 127 2.87 17.30 30.73
C ASN A 127 3.36 17.39 32.18
N SER A 128 3.81 16.28 32.77
CA SER A 128 4.29 16.26 34.16
C SER A 128 5.69 16.88 34.29
N GLN A 129 5.79 17.91 35.15
CA GLN A 129 7.00 18.72 35.32
C GLN A 129 8.07 18.06 36.21
N ILE A 130 7.69 17.19 37.16
CA ILE A 130 8.59 16.62 38.18
C ILE A 130 8.71 15.10 38.01
N THR A 131 9.91 14.55 38.16
CA THR A 131 10.21 13.11 38.00
C THR A 131 9.43 12.20 38.95
N THR A 132 9.18 12.62 40.19
CA THR A 132 8.38 11.86 41.17
C THR A 132 6.89 11.77 40.78
N GLN A 133 6.36 12.79 40.09
CA GLN A 133 4.98 12.80 39.59
C GLN A 133 4.80 11.92 38.35
N LYS A 134 5.88 11.44 37.72
CA LYS A 134 5.85 10.54 36.55
C LYS A 134 5.62 9.07 36.92
N ILE A 135 5.98 8.66 38.14
CA ILE A 135 6.00 7.24 38.53
C ILE A 135 4.61 6.61 38.40
N LYS A 136 3.59 7.28 38.95
CA LYS A 136 2.18 6.82 38.90
C LYS A 136 1.60 6.79 37.48
N PRO A 137 1.63 7.89 36.70
CA PRO A 137 1.08 7.88 35.34
C PRO A 137 1.87 6.96 34.39
N GLN A 138 3.17 6.71 34.64
CA GLN A 138 3.98 5.74 33.89
C GLN A 138 3.51 4.30 34.12
N ALA A 139 3.17 3.94 35.37
CA ALA A 139 2.60 2.63 35.69
C ALA A 139 1.24 2.45 35.00
N GLU A 140 0.36 3.46 35.09
CA GLU A 140 -0.96 3.44 34.45
C GLU A 140 -0.89 3.38 32.91
N TYR A 141 0.16 3.97 32.31
CA TYR A 141 0.43 3.87 30.87
C TYR A 141 0.92 2.48 30.48
N THR A 142 1.80 1.88 31.28
CA THR A 142 2.31 0.52 31.05
C THR A 142 1.16 -0.49 31.03
N GLU A 143 0.28 -0.43 32.04
CA GLU A 143 -0.90 -1.29 32.11
C GLU A 143 -1.85 -1.06 30.94
N ALA A 144 -2.15 0.20 30.60
CA ALA A 144 -3.02 0.52 29.47
C ALA A 144 -2.43 0.08 28.12
N ASN A 145 -1.11 0.13 27.96
CA ASN A 145 -0.45 -0.34 26.76
C ASN A 145 -0.55 -1.86 26.61
N GLU A 146 -0.36 -2.61 27.70
CA GLU A 146 -0.52 -4.07 27.71
C GLU A 146 -1.97 -4.47 27.38
N GLN A 147 -2.96 -3.78 27.95
CA GLN A 147 -4.38 -4.03 27.64
C GLN A 147 -4.70 -3.76 26.17
N VAL A 148 -4.15 -2.70 25.57
CA VAL A 148 -4.28 -2.42 24.14
C VAL A 148 -3.68 -3.56 23.32
N GLU A 149 -2.47 -4.00 23.62
CA GLU A 149 -1.82 -5.11 22.89
C GLU A 149 -2.62 -6.42 22.98
N LYS A 150 -3.14 -6.75 24.16
CA LYS A 150 -4.02 -7.92 24.35
C LYS A 150 -5.31 -7.81 23.53
N SER A 151 -5.97 -6.66 23.56
CA SER A 151 -7.23 -6.43 22.82
C SER A 151 -7.04 -6.51 21.30
N ILE A 152 -5.94 -5.93 20.78
CA ILE A 152 -5.54 -6.05 19.38
C ILE A 152 -5.30 -7.51 19.01
N LYS A 153 -4.61 -8.29 19.85
CA LYS A 153 -4.39 -9.72 19.58
C LYS A 153 -5.71 -10.50 19.51
N ALA A 154 -6.64 -10.24 20.44
CA ALA A 154 -7.94 -10.89 20.50
C ALA A 154 -8.81 -10.55 19.28
N ASP A 155 -8.89 -9.28 18.91
CA ASP A 155 -9.61 -8.80 17.73
C ASP A 155 -9.10 -9.46 16.44
N ASN A 156 -7.78 -9.58 16.29
CA ASN A 156 -7.17 -10.25 15.15
C ASN A 156 -7.52 -11.76 15.11
N GLN A 157 -7.43 -12.44 16.26
CA GLN A 157 -7.80 -13.85 16.36
C GLN A 157 -9.28 -14.07 16.02
N LYS A 158 -10.17 -13.24 16.56
CA LYS A 158 -11.61 -13.27 16.27
C LYS A 158 -11.87 -13.10 14.77
N TYR A 159 -11.25 -12.10 14.14
CA TYR A 159 -11.38 -11.85 12.71
C TYR A 159 -10.91 -13.04 11.85
N ILE A 160 -9.77 -13.64 12.20
CA ILE A 160 -9.24 -14.82 11.50
C ILE A 160 -10.21 -16.00 11.65
N MET A 161 -10.71 -16.25 12.86
CA MET A 161 -11.66 -17.33 13.12
C MET A 161 -12.98 -17.13 12.35
N THR A 162 -13.58 -15.94 12.42
CA THR A 162 -14.82 -15.64 11.70
C THR A 162 -14.66 -15.76 10.19
N THR A 163 -13.52 -15.33 9.64
CA THR A 163 -13.23 -15.45 8.20
C THR A 163 -13.15 -16.92 7.81
N ARG A 164 -12.40 -17.75 8.54
CA ARG A 164 -12.28 -19.19 8.27
C ARG A 164 -13.63 -19.90 8.31
N VAL A 165 -14.42 -19.61 9.33
CA VAL A 165 -15.78 -20.16 9.50
C VAL A 165 -16.67 -19.74 8.33
N THR A 166 -16.68 -18.46 7.97
CA THR A 166 -17.48 -17.95 6.83
C THR A 166 -17.06 -18.62 5.52
N THR A 167 -15.76 -18.76 5.27
CA THR A 167 -15.24 -19.45 4.06
C THR A 167 -15.66 -20.91 4.04
N ALA A 168 -15.59 -21.62 5.17
CA ALA A 168 -16.02 -23.01 5.25
C ALA A 168 -17.52 -23.17 4.95
N PHE A 169 -18.38 -22.29 5.49
CA PHE A 169 -19.80 -22.28 5.19
C PHE A 169 -20.11 -21.99 3.71
N ALA A 170 -19.41 -21.02 3.12
CA ALA A 170 -19.56 -20.70 1.69
C ALA A 170 -19.18 -21.90 0.80
N SER A 171 -18.13 -22.66 1.15
CA SER A 171 -17.73 -23.88 0.44
C SER A 171 -18.75 -25.02 0.53
N ILE A 172 -19.58 -25.04 1.58
CA ILE A 172 -20.66 -26.04 1.78
C ILE A 172 -21.99 -25.54 1.17
N GLY A 173 -22.02 -24.34 0.58
CA GLY A 173 -23.22 -23.75 -0.02
C GLY A 173 -24.14 -23.01 0.95
N PHE A 174 -23.72 -22.81 2.20
CA PHE A 174 -24.44 -21.99 3.18
C PHE A 174 -23.98 -20.52 3.08
N ASN A 175 -24.84 -19.63 2.57
CA ASN A 175 -24.58 -18.20 2.49
C ASN A 175 -24.93 -17.50 3.82
N ILE A 176 -23.93 -17.26 4.69
CA ILE A 176 -24.10 -16.37 5.84
C ILE A 176 -23.96 -14.93 5.34
N HIS A 177 -25.09 -14.30 5.02
CA HIS A 177 -25.14 -12.87 4.76
C HIS A 177 -24.65 -12.13 6.02
N LYS A 178 -23.78 -11.12 5.85
CA LYS A 178 -23.15 -10.31 6.91
C LYS A 178 -24.15 -9.38 7.62
N GLY A 179 -25.35 -9.86 7.94
CA GLY A 179 -26.41 -9.16 8.67
C GLY A 179 -26.66 -9.86 9.99
N LYS A 180 -26.33 -9.17 11.09
CA LYS A 180 -26.64 -9.47 12.50
C LYS A 180 -27.13 -10.91 12.74
N THR A 181 -26.21 -11.85 12.80
CA THR A 181 -26.49 -13.19 13.32
C THR A 181 -26.89 -13.01 14.79
N LYS A 182 -28.20 -13.04 15.07
CA LYS A 182 -28.67 -13.47 16.38
C LYS A 182 -28.12 -14.89 16.51
N ILE A 183 -27.01 -15.02 17.22
CA ILE A 183 -26.49 -16.30 17.65
C ILE A 183 -27.66 -16.95 18.38
N LEU A 184 -28.18 -18.04 17.83
CA LEU A 184 -29.07 -18.93 18.56
C LEU A 184 -28.27 -19.34 19.79
N ASN A 185 -28.66 -18.80 20.95
CA ASN A 185 -28.26 -19.36 22.24
C ASN A 185 -28.77 -20.80 22.21
N TYR A 186 -27.86 -21.75 22.05
CA TYR A 186 -28.17 -23.14 22.33
C TYR A 186 -27.98 -23.27 23.83
N ASP A 187 -29.09 -23.32 24.54
CA ASP A 187 -29.12 -23.53 25.98
C ASP A 187 -28.40 -24.84 26.31
N MET A 188 -27.38 -24.76 27.16
CA MET A 188 -26.57 -25.87 27.67
C MET A 188 -27.33 -26.59 28.79
N GLU A 189 -28.62 -26.83 28.60
CA GLU A 189 -29.48 -27.52 29.55
C GLU A 189 -30.42 -28.41 28.74
N ASN A 190 -30.05 -29.69 28.55
CA ASN A 190 -30.95 -30.85 28.53
C ASN A 190 -30.20 -32.15 28.08
N THR A 191 -29.76 -32.97 29.05
CA THR A 191 -30.06 -34.42 29.18
C THR A 191 -29.59 -35.37 28.04
N ASN A 192 -28.75 -36.40 28.24
CA ASN A 192 -28.81 -37.49 29.22
C ASN A 192 -27.40 -38.08 29.45
N SER A 193 -27.10 -38.47 30.70
CA SER A 193 -26.00 -39.38 31.03
C SER A 193 -26.32 -40.77 30.48
N ILE A 194 -25.45 -41.32 29.62
CA ILE A 194 -25.50 -42.73 29.25
C ILE A 194 -24.66 -43.49 30.30
N THR A 195 -25.34 -44.03 31.29
CA THR A 195 -24.85 -45.16 32.11
C THR A 195 -24.84 -46.41 31.24
N LEU A 196 -23.68 -47.05 31.11
CA LEU A 196 -23.57 -48.43 30.62
C LEU A 196 -23.22 -49.30 31.82
N ASP A 197 -24.27 -49.80 32.48
CA ASP A 197 -24.20 -51.09 33.16
C ASP A 197 -24.84 -52.10 32.20
N ASP A 198 -24.11 -53.17 31.86
CA ASP A 198 -24.52 -54.48 32.38
C ASP A 198 -23.41 -55.52 32.25
N GLU A 199 -23.41 -56.41 33.24
CA GLU A 199 -22.47 -57.48 33.51
C GLU A 199 -22.70 -58.73 32.63
N THR A 200 -21.62 -59.51 32.49
CA THR A 200 -21.54 -60.98 32.41
C THR A 200 -22.26 -61.78 31.31
N LEU A 201 -21.45 -62.50 30.53
CA LEU A 201 -21.36 -63.97 30.55
C LEU A 201 -19.95 -64.44 30.18
#